data_AF-A0A1G1CCU5-F1
#
_entry.id   AF-A0A1G1CCU5-F1
#
_cell.length_a   1.000
_cell.length_b   1.000
_cell.length_c   1.000
_cell.angle_alpha   90.00
_cell.angle_beta   90.00
_cell.angle_gamma   90.00
#
_symmetry.space_group_name_H-M   'P 1'
#
loop_
_entity.id
_entity.type
_entity.pdbx_description
1 polymer ?
#
loop_
_entity_poly.entity_id
_entity_poly.type
_entity_poly.pdbx_seq_one_letter_code
_entity_poly.pdbx_strand_id
1 'polypeptide(L)' 'MAPCLPGRELNVPLTTIDIRAEWMARMAVETVFRRLASKAWKAPRRFVARGRLIVRQSTGPASRGESPGR' A
#
# COMPACT_ATOMS: atom_id res chain seq x y z
N MET A 1 -0.36 10.36 -24.98
CA MET A 1 -0.22 10.84 -23.59
C MET A 1 -1.60 11.35 -23.18
N ALA A 2 -2.34 10.59 -22.37
CA ALA A 2 -3.71 10.99 -22.00
C ALA A 2 -3.66 12.23 -21.08
N PRO A 3 -4.54 13.21 -21.26
CA PRO A 3 -4.47 14.46 -20.50
C PRO A 3 -4.79 14.21 -19.03
N CYS A 4 -3.88 14.63 -18.16
CA CYS A 4 -4.14 14.77 -16.73
C CYS A 4 -5.16 15.91 -16.58
N LEU A 5 -6.44 15.59 -16.40
CA LEU A 5 -7.44 16.62 -16.14
C LEU A 5 -7.13 17.29 -14.79
N PRO A 6 -6.88 18.61 -14.75
CA PRO A 6 -6.62 19.31 -13.50
C PRO A 6 -7.94 19.46 -12.73
N GLY A 7 -7.93 19.10 -11.44
CA GLY A 7 -8.88 19.66 -10.47
C GLY A 7 -10.31 19.09 -10.45
N ARG A 8 -10.55 17.83 -10.81
CA ARG A 8 -11.77 17.14 -10.34
C ARG A 8 -11.48 16.47 -9.00
N GLU A 9 -12.12 16.96 -7.93
CA GLU A 9 -12.20 16.21 -6.68
C GLU A 9 -12.78 14.83 -6.98
N LEU A 10 -11.95 13.79 -6.87
CA LEU A 10 -12.40 12.40 -6.91
C LEU A 10 -13.11 12.11 -5.59
N ASN A 11 -14.39 12.51 -5.50
CA ASN A 11 -15.31 12.16 -4.40
C ASN A 11 -15.75 10.68 -4.46
N VAL A 12 -14.88 9.80 -4.95
CA VAL A 12 -15.13 8.36 -5.02
C VAL A 12 -14.09 7.62 -4.18
N PRO A 13 -14.50 6.62 -3.38
CA PRO A 13 -13.56 5.84 -2.58
C PRO A 13 -12.47 5.20 -3.45
N LEU A 14 -11.21 5.53 -3.17
CA LEU A 14 -10.06 5.05 -3.92
C LEU A 14 -9.73 3.59 -3.62
N THR A 15 -9.50 2.81 -4.67
CA THR A 15 -8.86 1.48 -4.62
C THR A 15 -7.41 1.68 -4.21
N THR A 16 -6.96 0.97 -3.17
CA THR A 16 -5.60 1.15 -2.63
C THR A 16 -4.96 -0.19 -2.27
N ILE A 17 -3.66 -0.16 -2.00
CA ILE A 17 -2.96 -1.26 -1.34
C ILE A 17 -2.74 -0.85 0.12
N ASP A 18 -3.34 -1.60 1.04
CA ASP A 18 -3.04 -1.49 2.46
C ASP A 18 -1.71 -2.20 2.74
N ILE A 19 -0.69 -1.41 3.09
CA ILE A 19 0.67 -1.88 3.40
C ILE A 19 0.85 -2.25 4.88
N ARG A 20 -0.19 -2.16 5.71
CA ARG A 20 -0.14 -2.42 7.16
C ARG A 20 0.88 -1.56 7.90
N ALA A 21 0.90 -0.26 7.62
CA ALA A 21 1.87 0.69 8.17
C ALA A 21 1.94 0.69 9.70
N GLU A 22 0.79 0.67 10.38
CA GLU A 22 0.72 0.65 11.84
C GLU A 22 1.40 -0.59 12.45
N TRP A 23 1.17 -1.75 11.83
CA TRP A 23 1.79 -3.00 12.27
C TRP A 23 3.31 -2.94 12.13
N MET A 24 3.81 -2.41 11.00
CA MET A 24 5.25 -2.23 10.78
C MET A 24 5.87 -1.27 11.81
N ALA A 25 5.20 -0.16 12.09
CA ALA A 25 5.64 0.81 13.10
C ALA A 25 5.71 0.17 14.49
N ARG A 26 4.68 -0.55 14.89
CA ARG A 26 4.66 -1.28 16.17
C ARG A 26 5.80 -2.29 16.28
N MET A 27 6.02 -3.09 15.25
CA MET A 27 7.11 -4.07 15.22
C MET A 27 8.49 -3.41 15.33
N ALA A 28 8.68 -2.25 14.69
CA ALA A 28 9.92 -1.48 14.79
C ALA A 28 10.15 -1.01 16.23
N VAL A 29 9.14 -0.39 16.85
CA VAL A 29 9.20 0.12 18.23
C VAL A 29 9.47 -1.02 19.23
N GLU A 30 8.72 -2.12 19.15
CA GLU A 30 8.93 -3.29 20.01
C GLU A 30 10.32 -3.90 19.86
N THR A 31 10.89 -3.85 18.66
CA THR A 31 12.24 -4.34 18.39
C THR A 31 13.29 -3.44 19.04
N VAL A 32 13.10 -2.12 18.99
CA VAL A 32 13.98 -1.16 19.67
C VAL A 32 13.94 -1.40 21.19
N PHE A 33 12.75 -1.47 21.79
CA PHE A 33 12.63 -1.72 23.23
C PHE A 33 13.24 -3.06 23.65
N ARG A 34 13.04 -4.14 22.88
CA ARG A 34 13.67 -5.45 23.16
C ARG A 34 15.18 -5.40 23.06
N ARG A 35 15.75 -4.58 22.18
CA ARG A 35 17.21 -4.40 22.07
C ARG A 35 17.77 -3.61 23.25
N LEU A 36 17.10 -2.52 23.65
CA LEU A 36 17.48 -1.75 24.82
C LEU A 36 17.45 -2.60 26.09
N ALA A 37 16.41 -3.42 26.26
CA ALA A 37 16.27 -4.27 27.43
C ALA A 37 17.31 -5.40 27.51
N SER A 38 17.76 -5.96 26.37
CA SER A 38 18.61 -7.16 26.39
C SER A 38 20.11 -6.89 26.53
N LYS A 39 20.57 -5.63 26.55
CA LYS A 39 21.99 -5.19 26.62
C LYS A 39 22.98 -5.92 25.67
N ALA A 40 22.47 -6.64 24.68
CA ALA A 40 23.25 -7.51 23.81
C ALA A 40 23.13 -6.99 22.37
N TRP A 41 24.27 -6.89 21.69
CA TRP A 41 24.30 -6.52 20.28
C TRP A 41 23.67 -7.65 19.45
N LYS A 42 22.43 -7.45 19.01
CA LYS A 42 21.70 -8.39 18.16
C LYS A 42 21.77 -7.94 16.71
N ALA A 43 21.95 -8.90 15.81
CA ALA A 43 21.97 -8.68 14.37
C ALA A 43 20.73 -7.90 13.86
N PRO A 44 20.82 -7.22 12.71
CA PRO A 44 19.70 -6.58 12.04
C PRO A 44 18.52 -7.56 11.85
N ARG A 45 17.29 -7.11 12.15
CA ARG A 45 16.07 -7.88 11.88
C ARG A 45 15.33 -7.25 10.71
N ARG A 46 14.93 -8.07 9.73
CA ARG A 46 14.09 -7.65 8.61
C ARG A 46 12.66 -8.09 8.87
N PHE A 47 11.73 -7.15 8.75
CA PHE A 47 10.29 -7.42 8.78
C PHE A 47 9.74 -7.26 7.37
N VAL A 48 8.89 -8.19 6.94
CA VAL A 48 8.23 -8.13 5.64
C VAL A 48 6.72 -8.17 5.89
N ALA A 49 6.05 -7.07 5.56
CA ALA A 49 4.59 -7.03 5.55
C ALA A 49 4.09 -7.44 4.16
N ARG A 50 3.03 -8.24 4.12
CA ARG A 50 2.27 -8.47 2.89
C ARG A 50 1.21 -7.39 2.78
N GLY A 51 1.26 -6.64 1.68
CA GLY A 51 0.21 -5.69 1.34
C GLY A 51 -1.07 -6.42 0.93
N ARG A 52 -2.23 -5.80 1.18
CA ARG A 52 -3.53 -6.29 0.74
C ARG A 52 -4.16 -5.28 -0.21
N LEU A 53 -4.59 -5.76 -1.38
CA LEU A 53 -5.40 -4.94 -2.29
C LEU A 53 -6.79 -4.72 -1.68
N ILE A 54 -7.18 -3.46 -1.56
CA ILE A 54 -8.52 -3.02 -1.15
C ILE A 54 -9.18 -2.41 -2.39
N VAL A 55 -10.03 -3.19 -3.04
CA VAL A 55 -10.78 -2.75 -4.22
C VAL A 55 -11.95 -1.87 -3.77
N ARG A 56 -12.07 -0.70 -4.40
CA ARG A 56 -13.16 0.26 -4.21
C ARG A 56 -13.65 0.75 -5.59
N GLN A 57 -14.34 1.90 -5.61
CA GLN A 57 -15.08 2.39 -6.77
C GLN A 57 -14.23 3.17 -7.78
N SER A 58 -12.98 3.49 -7.44
CA SER A 58 -12.08 4.21 -8.36
C SER A 58 -11.48 3.32 -9.45
N THR A 59 -11.77 2.03 -9.46
CA THR A 59 -11.33 1.08 -10.50
C THR A 59 -12.54 0.30 -11.00
N GLY A 60 -12.75 0.28 -12.30
CA GLY A 60 -13.76 -0.53 -12.96
C GLY A 60 -13.14 -1.49 -13.97
N PRO A 61 -13.90 -2.46 -14.49
CA PRO A 61 -13.47 -3.18 -15.67
C PRO A 61 -13.12 -2.17 -16.77
N ALA A 62 -11.99 -2.37 -17.44
CA ALA A 62 -11.75 -1.66 -18.68
C ALA A 62 -12.96 -1.92 -19.58
N SER A 63 -13.59 -0.87 -20.11
CA SER A 63 -14.50 -1.00 -21.23
C SER A 63 -13.68 -1.71 -22.30
N ARG A 64 -13.95 -3.02 -22.46
CA ARG A 64 -13.31 -3.86 -23.44
C ARG A 64 -13.63 -3.17 -24.76
N GLY A 65 -12.67 -2.42 -25.28
CA GLY A 65 -12.78 -1.88 -26.62
C GLY A 65 -13.03 -3.10 -27.48
N GLU A 66 -14.24 -3.25 -27.99
CA GLU A 66 -14.41 -3.82 -29.31
C GLU A 66 -13.43 -3.04 -30.18
N SER A 67 -12.26 -3.61 -30.46
CA SER A 67 -11.55 -3.26 -31.67
C SER A 67 -12.51 -3.64 -32.79
N PRO A 68 -13.12 -2.68 -33.52
CA PRO A 68 -13.79 -3.05 -34.74
C PRO A 68 -12.66 -3.50 -35.67
N GLY A 69 -12.82 -4.70 -36.22
CA GLY A 69 -11.78 -5.36 -37.01
C GLY A 69 -11.13 -4.42 -38.03
N ARG A 70 -9.81 -4.48 -38.09
CA ARG A 70 -8.99 -4.25 -39.28
C ARG A 70 -7.66 -4.94 -39.10
#